data_AF-A0A1N6J4K7-F1
#
_entry.id   AF-A0A1N6J4K7-F1
#
_cell.length_a   1.000
_cell.length_b   1.000
_cell.length_c   1.000
_cell.angle_alpha   90.00
_cell.angle_beta   90.00
_cell.angle_gamma   90.00
#
_symmetry.space_group_name_H-M   'P 1'
#
loop_
_entity.id
_entity.type
_entity.pdbx_description
1 polymer ?
#
loop_
_entity_poly.entity_id
_entity_poly.type
_entity_poly.pdbx_seq_one_letter_code
_entity_poly.pdbx_strand_id
1 'polypeptide(L)'
;MDPKSLSGKFPWITKEGFFDPAQYPIDGVLKQALSNDDQQFRTGLHLLWSMYHHGRQEAAVFLLGLLVACEDDWERRIRIVEALNGVDTKPCANLLFGELRRVKSSNTTRRYLASVIKVLASLPTDLTRAGFESLAQDKSFSQKMRDKFKAVLRNDPFGDEFPW
;
A
#
# COMPACT_ATOMS: atom_id res chain seq x y z
N MET A 1 0.70 -30.57 -16.98
CA MET A 1 1.83 -29.89 -17.66
C MET A 1 3.03 -29.99 -16.74
N ASP A 2 4.18 -30.40 -17.24
CA ASP A 2 5.43 -30.42 -16.47
C ASP A 2 5.96 -28.97 -16.36
N PRO A 3 6.08 -28.38 -15.16
CA PRO A 3 6.61 -27.02 -14.98
C PRO A 3 8.00 -26.83 -15.63
N LYS A 4 8.82 -27.89 -15.68
CA LYS A 4 10.14 -27.85 -16.30
C LYS A 4 10.08 -27.68 -17.82
N SER A 5 9.01 -28.15 -18.46
CA SER A 5 8.81 -27.99 -19.91
C SER A 5 8.46 -26.56 -20.33
N LEU A 6 8.12 -25.68 -19.37
CA LEU A 6 7.87 -24.26 -19.61
C LEU A 6 9.13 -23.42 -19.42
N SER A 7 10.11 -23.94 -18.67
CA SER A 7 11.41 -23.29 -18.48
C SER A 7 12.13 -23.13 -19.82
N GLY A 8 12.59 -21.91 -20.13
CA GLY A 8 13.23 -21.58 -21.41
C GLY A 8 12.29 -21.13 -22.54
N LYS A 9 10.97 -21.38 -22.43
CA LYS A 9 9.97 -20.82 -23.37
C LYS A 9 9.50 -19.44 -22.95
N PHE A 10 9.45 -19.18 -21.65
CA PHE A 10 9.02 -17.92 -21.07
C PHE A 10 10.08 -17.39 -20.11
N PRO A 11 10.50 -16.11 -20.22
CA PRO A 11 11.58 -15.55 -19.40
C PRO A 11 11.21 -15.42 -17.91
N TRP A 12 9.91 -15.42 -17.57
CA TRP A 12 9.41 -15.36 -16.21
C TRP A 12 9.17 -16.71 -15.54
N ILE A 13 9.67 -17.80 -16.14
CA ILE A 13 9.71 -19.12 -15.52
C ILE A 13 11.17 -19.50 -15.32
N THR A 14 11.58 -19.64 -14.06
CA THR A 14 12.96 -20.03 -13.72
C THR A 14 13.27 -21.44 -14.21
N LYS A 15 14.56 -21.81 -14.23
CA LYS A 15 15.00 -23.18 -14.59
C LYS A 15 14.39 -24.26 -13.69
N GLU A 16 13.99 -23.89 -12.48
CA GLU A 16 13.36 -24.76 -11.50
C GLU A 16 11.84 -24.81 -11.65
N GLY A 17 11.26 -24.04 -12.59
CA GLY A 17 9.83 -23.97 -12.85
C GLY A 17 9.07 -22.96 -11.97
N PHE A 18 9.78 -22.12 -11.22
CA PHE A 18 9.16 -21.08 -10.39
C PHE A 18 8.83 -19.84 -11.20
N PHE A 19 7.84 -19.08 -10.73
CA PHE A 19 7.48 -17.78 -11.30
C PHE A 19 8.49 -16.71 -10.88
N ASP A 20 8.97 -15.93 -11.84
CA ASP A 20 9.85 -14.77 -11.61
C ASP A 20 9.10 -13.45 -11.91
N PRO A 21 8.64 -12.73 -10.88
CA PRO A 21 7.96 -11.44 -11.04
C PRO A 21 8.81 -10.37 -11.73
N ALA A 22 10.15 -10.42 -11.60
CA ALA A 22 11.03 -9.42 -12.19
C ALA A 22 11.04 -9.47 -13.72
N GLN A 23 10.72 -10.64 -14.29
CA GLN A 23 10.72 -10.89 -15.73
C GLN A 23 9.31 -10.96 -16.33
N TYR A 24 8.26 -10.93 -15.50
CA TYR A 24 6.88 -11.04 -15.98
C TYR A 24 6.41 -9.76 -16.69
N PRO A 25 5.72 -9.85 -17.84
CA PRO A 25 5.21 -8.69 -18.56
C PRO A 25 4.25 -7.86 -17.71
N ILE A 26 4.54 -6.57 -17.57
CA ILE A 26 3.77 -5.69 -16.67
C ILE A 26 2.44 -5.25 -17.29
N ASP A 27 2.33 -5.13 -18.61
CA ASP A 27 1.15 -4.56 -19.28
C ASP A 27 -0.16 -5.29 -18.91
N GLY A 28 -0.11 -6.61 -18.82
CA GLY A 28 -1.26 -7.42 -18.38
C GLY A 28 -1.62 -7.14 -16.93
N VAL A 29 -0.62 -6.95 -16.06
CA VAL A 29 -0.81 -6.62 -14.64
C VAL A 29 -1.40 -5.22 -14.48
N LEU A 30 -0.94 -4.24 -15.25
CA LEU A 30 -1.49 -2.88 -15.24
C LEU A 30 -2.97 -2.88 -15.61
N LYS A 31 -3.34 -3.63 -16.66
CA LYS A 31 -4.74 -3.79 -17.06
C LYS A 31 -5.59 -4.43 -15.97
N GLN A 32 -5.08 -5.47 -15.32
CA GLN A 32 -5.76 -6.10 -14.19
C GLN A 32 -5.98 -5.12 -13.04
N ALA A 33 -4.96 -4.34 -12.67
CA ALA A 33 -5.03 -3.34 -11.60
C ALA A 33 -5.95 -2.14 -11.92
N LEU A 34 -6.36 -1.97 -13.18
CA LEU A 34 -7.36 -0.99 -13.61
C LEU A 34 -8.76 -1.60 -13.79
N SER A 35 -8.91 -2.91 -13.65
CA SER A 35 -10.17 -3.61 -13.90
C SER A 35 -11.24 -3.27 -12.85
N ASN A 36 -12.51 -3.21 -13.29
CA ASN A 36 -13.66 -3.13 -12.39
C ASN A 36 -14.03 -4.51 -11.80
N ASP A 37 -13.49 -5.59 -12.37
CA ASP A 37 -13.60 -6.92 -11.78
C ASP A 37 -12.77 -7.02 -10.50
N ASP A 38 -13.41 -7.35 -9.38
CA ASP A 38 -12.81 -7.35 -8.05
C ASP A 38 -11.59 -8.29 -7.95
N GLN A 39 -11.71 -9.47 -8.55
CA GLN A 39 -10.69 -10.49 -8.51
C GLN A 39 -9.48 -10.11 -9.37
N GLN A 40 -9.70 -9.62 -10.59
CA GLN A 40 -8.65 -9.09 -11.45
C GLN A 40 -7.95 -7.92 -10.78
N PHE A 41 -8.70 -6.99 -10.19
CA PHE A 41 -8.14 -5.84 -9.50
C PHE A 41 -7.19 -6.25 -8.37
N ARG A 42 -7.65 -7.12 -7.46
CA ARG A 42 -6.83 -7.63 -6.36
C ARG A 42 -5.59 -8.38 -6.86
N THR A 43 -5.76 -9.20 -7.89
CA THR A 43 -4.65 -9.94 -8.51
C THR A 43 -3.61 -8.98 -9.08
N GLY A 44 -4.06 -7.93 -9.79
CA GLY A 44 -3.18 -6.89 -10.33
C GLY A 44 -2.41 -6.16 -9.25
N LEU A 45 -3.07 -5.74 -8.16
CA LEU A 45 -2.39 -5.12 -7.02
C LEU A 45 -1.34 -6.02 -6.39
N HIS A 46 -1.66 -7.30 -6.16
CA HIS A 46 -0.73 -8.26 -5.58
C HIS A 46 0.49 -8.51 -6.47
N LEU A 47 0.29 -8.63 -7.79
CA LEU A 47 1.37 -8.80 -8.75
C LEU A 47 2.26 -7.56 -8.84
N LEU A 48 1.70 -6.35 -8.80
CA LEU A 48 2.50 -5.11 -8.76
C LEU A 48 3.35 -5.04 -7.49
N TRP A 49 2.76 -5.35 -6.34
CA TRP A 49 3.47 -5.44 -5.08
C TRP A 49 4.64 -6.45 -5.18
N SER A 50 4.37 -7.65 -5.70
CA SER A 50 5.38 -8.69 -5.89
C SER A 50 6.51 -8.25 -6.83
N MET A 51 6.16 -7.63 -7.97
CA MET A 51 7.13 -7.07 -8.92
C MET A 51 8.06 -6.04 -8.26
N TYR A 52 7.50 -5.14 -7.45
CA TYR A 52 8.29 -4.15 -6.72
C TYR A 52 9.31 -4.79 -5.78
N HIS A 53 8.88 -5.78 -4.99
CA HIS A 53 9.78 -6.53 -4.09
C HIS A 53 10.83 -7.37 -4.82
N HIS A 54 10.63 -7.64 -6.12
CA HIS A 54 11.62 -8.27 -7.00
C HIS A 54 12.41 -7.24 -7.85
N GLY A 55 12.41 -5.96 -7.44
CA GLY A 55 13.29 -4.93 -8.00
C GLY A 55 12.66 -4.02 -9.06
N ARG A 56 11.39 -4.24 -9.45
CA ARG A 56 10.71 -3.40 -10.46
C ARG A 56 10.09 -2.15 -9.85
N GLN A 57 10.90 -1.08 -9.80
CA GLN A 57 10.50 0.20 -9.18
C GLN A 57 9.28 0.86 -9.83
N GLU A 58 9.08 0.66 -11.14
CA GLU A 58 7.93 1.16 -11.89
C GLU A 58 6.60 0.62 -11.36
N ALA A 59 6.59 -0.56 -10.73
CA ALA A 59 5.38 -1.12 -10.13
C ALA A 59 4.92 -0.32 -8.90
N ALA A 60 5.85 0.15 -8.07
CA ALA A 60 5.53 1.05 -6.96
C ALA A 60 5.04 2.41 -7.47
N VAL A 61 5.66 2.97 -8.50
CA VAL A 61 5.19 4.22 -9.13
C VAL A 61 3.74 4.07 -9.60
N PHE A 62 3.40 2.94 -10.21
CA PHE A 62 2.04 2.67 -10.64
C PHE A 62 1.07 2.52 -9.47
N LEU A 63 1.43 1.83 -8.39
CA LEU A 63 0.59 1.72 -7.19
C LEU A 63 0.31 3.09 -6.55
N LEU A 64 1.31 3.97 -6.48
CA LEU A 64 1.13 5.36 -6.03
C LEU A 64 0.18 6.11 -6.96
N GLY A 65 0.35 5.97 -8.28
CA GLY A 65 -0.52 6.56 -9.29
C GLY A 65 -1.97 6.07 -9.19
N LEU A 66 -2.18 4.78 -8.91
CA LEU A 66 -3.51 4.21 -8.67
C LEU A 66 -4.21 4.89 -7.49
N LEU A 67 -3.50 5.15 -6.39
CA LEU A 67 -4.11 5.80 -5.22
C LEU A 67 -4.53 7.24 -5.51
N VAL A 68 -3.73 7.95 -6.32
CA VAL A 68 -3.99 9.32 -6.75
C VAL A 68 -5.16 9.39 -7.74
N ALA A 69 -5.23 8.44 -8.69
CA ALA A 69 -6.27 8.40 -9.71
C ALA A 69 -7.59 7.78 -9.21
N CYS A 70 -7.57 7.03 -8.10
CA CYS A 70 -8.76 6.43 -7.53
C CYS A 70 -9.65 7.52 -6.92
N GLU A 71 -10.90 7.59 -7.40
CA GLU A 71 -11.96 8.37 -6.78
C GLU A 71 -12.25 7.90 -5.35
N ASP A 72 -13.20 8.54 -4.67
CA ASP A 72 -13.57 8.25 -3.28
C ASP A 72 -14.35 6.92 -3.08
N ASP A 73 -13.97 5.88 -3.83
CA ASP A 73 -14.30 4.48 -3.55
C ASP A 73 -13.41 3.96 -2.42
N TRP A 74 -13.92 4.08 -1.19
CA TRP A 74 -13.14 3.77 0.01
C TRP A 74 -12.67 2.32 0.09
N GLU A 75 -13.45 1.36 -0.42
CA GLU A 75 -13.04 -0.04 -0.40
C GLU A 75 -11.88 -0.28 -1.35
N ARG A 76 -11.97 0.29 -2.55
CA ARG A 76 -10.89 0.20 -3.54
C ARG A 76 -9.63 0.90 -3.05
N ARG A 77 -9.76 2.09 -2.45
CA ARG A 77 -8.63 2.83 -1.88
C ARG A 77 -7.96 2.11 -0.71
N ILE A 78 -8.72 1.44 0.16
CA ILE A 78 -8.15 0.60 1.23
C ILE A 78 -7.20 -0.44 0.62
N ARG A 79 -7.63 -1.13 -0.43
CA ARG A 79 -6.82 -2.19 -1.06
C ARG A 79 -5.56 -1.64 -1.72
N ILE A 80 -5.66 -0.47 -2.36
CA ILE A 80 -4.48 0.20 -2.94
C ILE A 80 -3.50 0.59 -1.83
N VAL A 81 -3.99 1.17 -0.74
CA VAL A 81 -3.16 1.52 0.43
C VAL A 81 -2.50 0.28 1.01
N GLU A 82 -3.22 -0.82 1.19
CA GLU A 82 -2.64 -2.07 1.67
C GLU A 82 -1.57 -2.63 0.73
N ALA A 83 -1.74 -2.48 -0.57
CA ALA A 83 -0.74 -2.85 -1.57
C ALA A 83 0.50 -1.92 -1.57
N LEU A 84 0.46 -0.77 -0.91
CA LEU A 84 1.64 0.08 -0.69
C LEU A 84 2.47 -0.35 0.53
N ASN A 85 2.06 -1.38 1.26
CA ASN A 85 2.85 -1.92 2.37
C ASN A 85 4.21 -2.44 1.86
N GLY A 86 5.29 -2.02 2.54
CA GLY A 86 6.66 -2.35 2.16
C GLY A 86 7.22 -1.52 1.01
N VAL A 87 6.46 -0.55 0.48
CA VAL A 87 6.98 0.46 -0.45
C VAL A 87 7.70 1.55 0.36
N ASP A 88 8.88 1.19 0.84
CA ASP A 88 9.68 1.92 1.83
C ASP A 88 10.38 3.15 1.22
N THR A 89 9.58 4.09 0.74
CA THR A 89 10.06 5.28 0.05
C THR A 89 9.45 6.55 0.63
N LYS A 90 10.23 7.63 0.63
CA LYS A 90 9.75 8.94 1.07
C LYS A 90 8.52 9.44 0.29
N PRO A 91 8.41 9.25 -1.05
CA PRO A 91 7.20 9.57 -1.79
C PRO A 91 5.96 8.81 -1.30
N CYS A 92 6.09 7.51 -1.00
CA CYS A 92 4.99 6.71 -0.47
C CYS A 92 4.51 7.24 0.89
N ALA A 93 5.43 7.45 1.84
CA ALA A 93 5.12 8.02 3.14
C ALA A 93 4.44 9.40 3.01
N ASN A 94 4.99 10.29 2.18
CA ASN A 94 4.43 11.62 1.95
C ASN A 94 3.01 11.58 1.38
N LEU A 95 2.75 10.69 0.42
CA LEU A 95 1.44 10.50 -0.18
C LEU A 95 0.42 10.06 0.89
N LEU A 96 0.76 9.04 1.67
CA LEU A 96 -0.11 8.53 2.74
C LEU A 96 -0.37 9.56 3.84
N PHE A 97 0.64 10.36 4.23
CA PHE A 97 0.44 11.48 5.14
C PHE A 97 -0.43 12.60 4.52
N GLY A 98 -0.37 12.78 3.21
CA GLY A 98 -1.26 13.67 2.47
C GLY A 98 -2.72 13.22 2.58
N GLU A 99 -2.96 11.91 2.47
CA GLU A 99 -4.31 11.34 2.61
C GLU A 99 -4.91 11.56 4.00
N LEU A 100 -4.11 11.43 5.06
CA LEU A 100 -4.57 11.73 6.43
C LEU A 100 -5.02 13.19 6.60
N ARG A 101 -4.42 14.14 5.87
CA ARG A 101 -4.79 15.56 5.90
C ARG A 101 -5.97 15.86 4.98
N ARG A 102 -6.05 15.20 3.83
CA ARG A 102 -7.09 15.41 2.81
C ARG A 102 -8.43 14.84 3.26
N VAL A 103 -8.44 13.65 3.83
CA VAL A 103 -9.67 12.92 4.15
C VAL A 103 -10.17 13.26 5.54
N LYS A 104 -11.34 13.89 5.61
CA LYS A 104 -12.02 14.15 6.88
C LYS A 104 -12.47 12.83 7.51
N SER A 105 -12.18 12.67 8.80
CA SER A 105 -12.64 11.51 9.57
C SER A 105 -14.16 11.55 9.75
N SER A 106 -14.83 10.53 9.25
CA SER A 106 -16.27 10.28 9.42
C SER A 106 -16.49 8.80 9.74
N ASN A 107 -17.75 8.37 9.90
CA ASN A 107 -18.05 6.94 10.04
C ASN A 107 -17.68 6.13 8.77
N THR A 108 -17.76 6.73 7.58
CA THR A 108 -17.49 6.05 6.31
C THR A 108 -16.00 6.00 5.95
N THR A 109 -15.21 7.00 6.36
CA THR A 109 -13.77 7.08 6.05
C THR A 109 -12.88 6.49 7.13
N ARG A 110 -13.43 6.11 8.29
CA ARG A 110 -12.66 5.60 9.43
C ARG A 110 -11.79 4.39 9.07
N ARG A 111 -12.36 3.40 8.37
CA ARG A 111 -11.64 2.19 7.94
C ARG A 111 -10.50 2.52 6.99
N TYR A 112 -10.72 3.46 6.08
CA TYR A 112 -9.70 3.95 5.16
C TYR A 112 -8.54 4.62 5.91
N LEU A 113 -8.83 5.59 6.77
CA LEU A 113 -7.82 6.27 7.58
C LEU A 113 -7.06 5.29 8.50
N ALA A 114 -7.73 4.30 9.06
CA ALA A 114 -7.09 3.24 9.85
C ALA A 114 -6.10 2.42 9.01
N SER A 115 -6.47 2.05 7.78
CA SER A 115 -5.57 1.36 6.85
C SER A 115 -4.35 2.22 6.49
N VAL A 116 -4.55 3.52 6.21
CA VAL A 116 -3.46 4.46 5.95
C VAL A 116 -2.49 4.56 7.14
N ILE A 117 -3.01 4.70 8.36
CA ILE A 117 -2.18 4.73 9.58
C ILE A 117 -1.42 3.42 9.75
N LYS A 118 -2.07 2.27 9.54
CA LYS A 118 -1.45 0.95 9.66
C LYS A 118 -0.29 0.78 8.70
N VAL A 119 -0.46 1.17 7.43
CA VAL A 119 0.60 1.09 6.42
C VAL A 119 1.73 2.06 6.73
N LEU A 120 1.44 3.30 7.12
CA LEU A 120 2.47 4.23 7.59
C LEU A 120 3.24 3.69 8.80
N ALA A 121 2.56 3.04 9.74
CA ALA A 121 3.19 2.47 10.93
C ALA A 121 4.11 1.27 10.62
N SER A 122 3.94 0.60 9.48
CA SER A 122 4.83 -0.49 9.05
C SER A 122 6.04 -0.02 8.24
N LEU A 123 6.06 1.25 7.77
CA LEU A 123 7.21 1.79 7.05
C LEU A 123 8.37 2.10 8.01
N PRO A 124 9.62 2.16 7.51
CA PRO A 124 10.78 2.56 8.29
C PRO A 124 10.59 3.86 9.07
N THR A 125 11.00 3.86 10.34
CA THR A 125 10.76 4.96 11.28
C THR A 125 11.38 6.29 10.84
N ASP A 126 12.51 6.25 10.13
CA ASP A 126 13.18 7.42 9.56
C ASP A 126 12.32 8.14 8.51
N LEU A 127 11.42 7.42 7.83
CA LEU A 127 10.48 7.99 6.87
C LEU A 127 9.22 8.57 7.54
N THR A 128 8.84 8.09 8.72
CA THR A 128 7.50 8.33 9.28
C THR A 128 7.47 9.11 10.59
N ARG A 129 8.53 9.06 11.40
CA ARG A 129 8.59 9.70 12.73
C ARG A 129 8.19 11.17 12.70
N ALA A 130 8.87 11.98 11.87
CA ALA A 130 8.61 13.41 11.79
C ALA A 130 7.16 13.72 11.34
N GLY A 131 6.61 12.89 10.45
CA GLY A 131 5.24 13.03 9.98
C GLY A 131 4.22 12.77 11.08
N PHE A 132 4.40 11.68 11.84
CA PHE A 132 3.53 11.37 12.99
C PHE A 132 3.67 12.37 14.12
N GLU A 133 4.88 12.88 14.41
CA GLU A 133 5.10 13.94 15.41
C GLU A 133 4.33 15.22 15.04
N SER A 134 4.41 15.63 13.77
CA SER A 134 3.66 16.77 13.24
C SER A 134 2.14 16.57 13.40
N LEU A 135 1.61 15.42 12.99
CA LEU A 135 0.18 15.13 13.09
C LEU A 135 -0.31 15.01 14.54
N ALA A 136 0.52 14.51 15.45
CA ALA A 136 0.21 14.40 16.87
C ALA A 136 0.07 15.76 17.57
N GLN A 137 0.60 16.83 16.98
CA GLN A 137 0.49 18.21 17.48
C GLN A 137 -0.56 19.03 16.73
N ASP A 138 -1.04 18.54 15.59
CA ASP A 138 -1.98 19.24 14.73
C ASP A 138 -3.39 19.28 15.34
N LYS A 139 -3.83 20.50 15.68
CA LYS A 139 -5.12 20.77 16.33
C LYS A 139 -6.32 20.58 15.40
N SER A 140 -6.11 20.46 14.08
CA SER A 140 -7.18 20.16 13.12
C SER A 140 -7.70 18.73 13.26
N PHE A 141 -6.91 17.82 13.82
CA PHE A 141 -7.34 16.46 14.14
C PHE A 141 -8.11 16.38 15.46
N SER A 142 -8.92 15.36 15.64
CA SER A 142 -9.53 15.07 16.94
C SER A 142 -8.47 14.60 17.94
N GLN A 143 -8.75 14.74 19.24
CA GLN A 143 -7.86 14.21 20.28
C GLN A 143 -7.60 12.71 20.09
N LYS A 144 -8.65 11.93 19.80
CA LYS A 144 -8.57 10.49 19.52
C LYS A 144 -7.63 10.15 18.34
N MET A 145 -7.65 10.95 17.26
CA MET A 145 -6.73 10.77 16.13
C MET A 145 -5.29 11.10 16.52
N ARG A 146 -5.07 12.21 17.24
CA ARG A 146 -3.74 12.55 17.76
C ARG A 146 -3.18 11.48 18.67
N ASP A 147 -4.02 10.85 19.50
CA ASP A 147 -3.59 9.79 20.41
C ASP A 147 -3.19 8.52 19.64
N LYS A 148 -3.86 8.20 18.52
CA LYS A 148 -3.41 7.15 17.60
C LYS A 148 -2.03 7.45 17.01
N PHE A 149 -1.77 8.69 16.58
CA PHE A 149 -0.44 9.07 16.07
C PHE A 149 0.65 8.94 17.14
N LYS A 150 0.35 9.35 18.39
CA LYS A 150 1.27 9.15 19.52
C LYS A 150 1.50 7.68 19.85
N ALA A 151 0.47 6.83 19.73
CA ALA A 151 0.60 5.40 19.95
C ALA A 151 1.61 4.76 18.98
N VAL A 152 1.57 5.14 17.69
CA VAL A 152 2.58 4.72 16.70
C VAL A 152 3.98 5.15 17.12
N LEU A 153 4.17 6.40 17.57
CA LEU A 153 5.47 6.91 18.02
C LEU A 153 6.04 6.20 19.25
N ARG A 154 5.18 5.60 20.08
CA ARG A 154 5.57 4.82 21.26
C ARG A 154 5.92 3.36 20.92
N ASN A 155 5.88 2.97 19.65
CA ASN A 155 5.96 1.57 19.19
C ASN A 155 4.88 0.68 19.80
N ASP A 156 3.72 1.26 20.12
CA ASP A 156 2.52 0.53 20.53
C ASP A 156 1.35 0.81 19.57
N PRO A 157 1.49 0.48 18.27
CA PRO A 157 0.42 0.72 17.29
C PRO A 157 -0.76 -0.27 17.45
N PHE A 158 -0.66 -1.32 18.28
CA PHE A 158 -1.65 -2.41 18.37
C PHE A 158 -2.22 -2.65 19.78
N GLY A 159 -1.91 -1.80 20.78
CA GLY A 159 -2.46 -1.93 22.13
C GLY A 159 -3.99 -1.95 22.16
N ASP A 160 -4.54 -2.75 23.09
CA ASP A 160 -5.97 -3.08 23.24
C ASP A 160 -6.91 -1.86 23.40
N GLU A 161 -6.37 -0.67 23.70
CA GLU A 161 -7.14 0.57 23.89
C GLU A 161 -7.72 1.17 22.59
N PHE A 162 -7.24 0.76 21.42
CA PHE A 162 -7.71 1.29 20.14
C PHE A 162 -8.12 0.16 19.18
N PRO A 163 -9.38 -0.34 19.25
CA PRO A 163 -9.91 -1.20 18.20
C PRO A 163 -9.91 -0.39 16.90
N TRP A 164 -9.10 -0.86 15.95
CA TRP A 164 -8.87 -0.22 14.65
C TRP A 164 -10.07 -0.37 13.72
#